data_AF-A0A1I9YW47-F1
#
_entry.id   AF-A0A1I9YW47-F1
#
_cell.length_a   1.000
_cell.length_b   1.000
_cell.length_c   1.000
_cell.angle_alpha   90.00
_cell.angle_beta   90.00
_cell.angle_gamma   90.00
#
_symmetry.space_group_name_H-M   'P 1'
#
loop_
_entity.id
_entity.type
_entity.pdbx_description
1 polymer ?
#
loop_
_entity_poly.entity_id
_entity_poly.type
_entity_poly.pdbx_seq_one_letter_code
_entity_poly.pdbx_strand_id
1 'polypeptide(L)'
;METHVAAWQLDIFGESSPVLVTTPRPEPLPDPQFWSDTVRDRMIDALISLASDSRRGDSMPESLMDCADLLSERLRNRKLDVDDYRATLGWIMGYWDGALPYVYVCKVNGIDPEALQDVIMSTPLLARDLRELQRMCFGTLL
;
A
#
# COMPACT_ATOMS: atom_id res chain seq x y z
N MET A 1 -35.32 6.12 -25.01
CA MET A 1 -34.86 5.08 -24.07
C MET A 1 -36.10 4.37 -23.57
N GLU A 2 -36.31 3.13 -24.01
CA GLU A 2 -37.47 2.34 -23.59
C GLU A 2 -37.15 1.61 -22.29
N THR A 3 -37.94 1.88 -21.25
CA THR A 3 -37.80 1.27 -19.93
C THR A 3 -38.50 -0.09 -19.92
N HIS A 4 -37.73 -1.18 -19.95
CA HIS A 4 -38.27 -2.53 -19.80
C HIS A 4 -38.56 -2.82 -18.32
N VAL A 5 -39.84 -2.82 -17.97
CA VAL A 5 -40.34 -3.26 -16.66
C VAL A 5 -40.37 -4.78 -16.64
N ALA A 6 -39.57 -5.43 -15.80
CA ALA A 6 -39.52 -6.89 -15.73
C ALA A 6 -40.54 -7.49 -14.76
N ALA A 7 -40.95 -6.76 -13.73
CA ALA A 7 -41.98 -7.19 -12.80
C ALA A 7 -42.60 -5.98 -12.09
N TRP A 8 -43.81 -6.18 -11.57
CA TRP A 8 -44.48 -5.23 -10.68
C TRP A 8 -44.51 -5.83 -9.29
N GLN A 9 -43.94 -5.11 -8.32
CA GLN A 9 -44.04 -5.51 -6.92
C GLN A 9 -45.31 -4.87 -6.34
N LEU A 10 -46.20 -5.71 -5.81
CA LEU A 10 -47.35 -5.27 -5.02
C LEU A 10 -46.89 -5.12 -3.57
N ASP A 11 -46.94 -3.90 -3.05
CA ASP A 11 -46.75 -3.65 -1.62
C ASP A 11 -47.98 -4.14 -0.83
N ILE A 12 -47.78 -4.54 0.43
CA ILE A 12 -48.83 -5.08 1.32
C ILE A 12 -49.96 -4.05 1.56
N PHE A 13 -49.71 -2.77 1.27
CA PHE A 13 -50.66 -1.67 1.37
C PHE A 13 -51.32 -1.27 0.04
N GLY A 14 -51.12 -2.03 -1.04
CA GLY A 14 -51.90 -1.93 -2.28
C GLY A 14 -51.38 -0.97 -3.35
N GLU A 15 -50.20 -0.36 -3.16
CA GLU A 15 -49.55 0.43 -4.20
C GLU A 15 -48.56 -0.42 -5.00
N SER A 16 -48.60 -0.31 -6.34
CA SER A 16 -47.73 -1.05 -7.25
C SER A 16 -46.50 -0.22 -7.64
N SER A 17 -45.29 -0.73 -7.36
CA SER A 17 -44.03 -0.11 -7.78
C SER A 17 -43.33 -0.95 -8.85
N PRO A 18 -42.82 -0.34 -9.94
CA PRO A 18 -42.14 -1.08 -11.00
C PRO A 18 -40.76 -1.55 -10.53
N VAL A 19 -40.47 -2.84 -10.67
CA VAL A 19 -39.12 -3.37 -10.47
C VAL A 19 -38.33 -3.12 -11.74
N LEU A 20 -37.42 -2.14 -11.66
CA LEU A 20 -36.52 -1.77 -12.75
C LEU A 20 -35.41 -2.81 -12.86
N VAL A 21 -35.21 -3.37 -14.07
CA VAL A 21 -34.03 -4.18 -14.36
C VAL A 21 -32.82 -3.27 -14.34
N THR A 22 -32.06 -3.28 -13.26
CA THR A 22 -30.69 -2.76 -13.30
C THR A 22 -29.91 -3.65 -14.25
N THR A 23 -29.30 -3.06 -15.28
CA THR A 23 -28.40 -3.74 -16.21
C THR A 23 -27.44 -4.65 -15.43
N PRO A 24 -27.34 -5.94 -15.80
CA PRO A 24 -26.44 -6.86 -15.11
C PRO A 24 -25.03 -6.26 -15.10
N ARG A 25 -24.38 -6.29 -13.94
CA ARG A 25 -22.99 -5.86 -13.74
C ARG A 25 -22.16 -6.46 -14.88
N PRO A 26 -21.41 -5.65 -15.67
CA PRO A 26 -20.65 -6.18 -16.78
C PRO A 26 -19.69 -7.27 -16.30
N GLU A 27 -19.48 -8.25 -17.18
CA GLU A 27 -18.68 -9.47 -17.08
C GLU A 27 -17.44 -9.40 -16.16
N PRO A 28 -16.97 -10.56 -15.63
CA PRO A 28 -15.76 -10.61 -14.83
C PRO A 28 -14.63 -9.84 -15.53
N LEU A 29 -13.92 -9.01 -14.76
CA LEU A 29 -12.77 -8.28 -15.24
C LEU A 29 -11.89 -9.23 -16.07
N PRO A 30 -11.41 -8.80 -17.26
CA PRO A 30 -10.55 -9.65 -18.08
C PRO A 30 -9.37 -10.13 -17.23
N ASP A 31 -8.81 -11.30 -17.55
CA ASP A 31 -7.69 -11.85 -16.78
C ASP A 31 -6.55 -10.81 -16.69
N PRO A 32 -6.04 -10.49 -15.48
CA PRO A 32 -5.02 -9.45 -15.26
C PRO A 32 -3.79 -9.54 -16.16
N GLN A 33 -3.48 -10.74 -16.67
CA GLN A 33 -2.39 -10.94 -17.62
C GLN A 33 -2.59 -10.23 -18.97
N PHE A 34 -3.83 -9.89 -19.33
CA PHE A 34 -4.16 -9.20 -20.58
C PHE A 34 -4.47 -7.70 -20.37
N TRP A 35 -4.27 -7.17 -19.16
CA TRP A 35 -4.48 -5.75 -18.91
C TRP A 35 -3.38 -4.93 -19.56
N SER A 36 -3.77 -3.85 -20.24
CA SER A 36 -2.84 -2.78 -20.59
C SER A 36 -2.28 -2.15 -19.32
N ASP A 37 -1.06 -1.62 -19.38
CA ASP A 37 -0.39 -1.04 -18.22
C ASP A 37 -1.23 0.08 -17.58
N THR A 38 -1.89 0.90 -18.39
CA THR A 38 -2.78 1.96 -17.91
C THR A 38 -4.02 1.44 -17.15
N VAL A 39 -4.55 0.27 -17.51
CA VAL A 39 -5.66 -0.36 -16.79
C VAL A 39 -5.16 -1.01 -15.51
N ARG A 40 -3.97 -1.61 -15.55
CA ARG A 40 -3.31 -2.18 -14.38
C ARG A 40 -3.02 -1.10 -13.33
N ASP A 41 -2.44 0.03 -13.74
CA ASP A 41 -2.16 1.16 -12.87
C ASP A 41 -3.43 1.71 -12.22
N ARG A 42 -4.50 1.90 -13.02
CA ARG A 42 -5.80 2.34 -12.48
C ARG A 42 -6.42 1.34 -11.51
N MET A 43 -6.25 0.04 -11.75
CA MET A 43 -6.74 -0.98 -10.82
C MET A 43 -5.90 -1.06 -9.55
N ILE A 44 -4.58 -0.87 -9.66
CA ILE A 44 -3.70 -0.71 -8.50
C ILE A 44 -4.16 0.49 -7.68
N ASP A 45 -4.38 1.65 -8.30
CA ASP A 45 -4.88 2.86 -7.64
C ASP A 45 -6.26 2.65 -6.98
N ALA A 46 -7.17 1.93 -7.65
CA ALA A 46 -8.48 1.61 -7.10
C ALA A 46 -8.41 0.64 -5.91
N LEU A 47 -7.55 -0.38 -5.98
CA LEU A 47 -7.28 -1.30 -4.87
C LEU A 47 -6.61 -0.59 -3.70
N ILE A 48 -5.70 0.35 -3.98
CA ILE A 48 -5.07 1.22 -2.98
C ILE A 48 -6.14 2.07 -2.29
N SER A 49 -7.01 2.71 -3.06
CA SER A 49 -8.10 3.55 -2.51
C SER A 49 -9.05 2.72 -1.64
N LEU A 50 -9.41 1.52 -2.11
CA LEU A 50 -10.26 0.59 -1.37
C LEU A 50 -9.59 0.09 -0.08
N ALA A 51 -8.30 -0.26 -0.13
CA ALA A 51 -7.55 -0.67 1.05
C ALA A 51 -7.39 0.47 2.06
N SER A 52 -7.20 1.70 1.57
CA SER A 52 -7.08 2.90 2.40
C SER A 52 -8.41 3.25 3.07
N ASP A 53 -9.52 3.16 2.35
CA ASP A 53 -10.87 3.41 2.88
C ASP A 53 -11.29 2.31 3.87
N SER A 54 -10.89 1.06 3.63
CA SER A 54 -11.18 -0.07 4.53
C SER A 54 -10.39 -0.04 5.84
N ARG A 55 -9.23 0.65 5.88
CA ARG A 55 -8.32 0.68 7.04
C ARG A 55 -8.33 1.99 7.82
N ARG A 56 -9.33 2.86 7.61
CA ARG A 56 -9.55 4.06 8.44
C ARG A 56 -9.85 3.77 9.94
N GLY A 57 -9.58 2.57 10.44
CA GLY A 57 -9.70 2.19 11.85
C GLY A 57 -8.44 1.50 12.38
N ASP A 58 -7.70 2.24 13.20
CA ASP A 58 -7.06 1.82 14.45
C ASP A 58 -5.79 0.96 14.54
N SER A 59 -5.07 0.58 13.47
CA SER A 59 -3.74 -0.04 13.68
C SER A 59 -2.66 0.37 12.69
N MET A 60 -1.51 0.78 13.23
CA MET A 60 -0.23 0.86 12.52
C MET A 60 0.06 -0.53 11.90
N PRO A 61 0.48 -0.62 10.64
CA PRO A 61 0.91 -1.88 10.04
C PRO A 61 2.04 -2.53 10.83
N GLU A 62 1.97 -3.84 11.05
CA GLU A 62 3.01 -4.62 11.72
C GLU A 62 4.39 -4.40 11.07
N SER A 63 4.45 -4.36 9.74
CA SER A 63 5.69 -4.08 9.02
C SER A 63 6.32 -2.72 9.34
N LEU A 64 5.53 -1.69 9.64
CA LEU A 64 6.04 -0.38 10.03
C LEU A 64 6.44 -0.34 11.51
N MET A 65 5.75 -1.10 12.36
CA MET A 65 6.13 -1.29 13.76
C MET A 65 7.47 -2.03 13.86
N ASP A 66 7.63 -3.12 13.11
CA ASP A 66 8.86 -3.90 13.04
C ASP A 66 10.04 -3.04 12.58
N CYS A 67 9.83 -2.18 11.57
CA CYS A 67 10.84 -1.21 11.14
C CYS A 67 11.26 -0.27 12.28
N ALA A 68 10.28 0.31 12.98
CA ALA A 68 10.55 1.23 14.08
C ALA A 68 11.26 0.55 15.25
N ASP A 69 10.88 -0.69 15.58
CA ASP A 69 11.53 -1.50 16.60
C ASP A 69 12.97 -1.82 16.23
N LEU A 70 13.22 -2.20 14.98
CA LEU A 70 14.54 -2.56 14.50
C LEU A 70 15.49 -1.34 14.51
N LEU A 71 15.00 -0.15 14.14
CA LEU A 71 15.73 1.12 14.29
C LEU A 71 15.97 1.45 15.78
N SER A 72 14.99 1.24 16.65
CA SER A 72 15.09 1.50 18.09
C SER A 72 16.13 0.61 18.76
N GLU A 73 16.15 -0.68 18.42
CA GLU A 73 17.14 -1.64 18.93
C GLU A 73 18.56 -1.27 18.47
N ARG A 74 18.71 -0.75 17.24
CA ARG A 74 19.97 -0.20 16.75
C ARG A 74 20.44 0.99 17.57
N LEU A 75 19.55 1.93 17.89
CA LEU A 75 19.87 3.10 18.71
C LEU A 75 20.23 2.72 20.15
N ARG A 76 19.64 1.64 20.67
CA ARG A 76 20.00 1.04 21.97
C ARG A 76 21.28 0.22 21.93
N ASN A 77 21.96 0.16 20.77
CA ASN A 77 23.18 -0.61 20.55
C ASN A 77 23.03 -2.10 20.92
N ARG A 78 21.85 -2.67 20.67
CA ARG A 78 21.59 -4.11 20.84
C ARG A 78 22.08 -4.88 19.62
N LYS A 79 22.22 -6.19 19.78
CA LYS A 79 22.65 -7.09 18.70
C LYS A 79 21.47 -7.26 17.74
N LEU A 80 21.73 -7.03 16.45
CA LEU A 80 20.76 -7.10 15.36
C LEU A 80 21.28 -8.09 14.33
N ASP A 81 20.38 -8.61 13.50
CA ASP A 81 20.79 -9.11 12.19
C ASP A 81 21.16 -7.91 11.30
N VAL A 82 22.40 -7.88 10.84
CA VAL A 82 22.94 -6.77 10.06
C VAL A 82 22.36 -6.76 8.64
N ASP A 83 22.06 -7.93 8.08
CA ASP A 83 21.52 -8.02 6.73
C ASP A 83 20.06 -7.57 6.70
N ASP A 84 19.28 -7.97 7.70
CA ASP A 84 17.89 -7.55 7.88
C ASP A 84 17.77 -6.04 8.18
N TYR A 85 18.69 -5.50 9.00
CA TYR A 85 18.76 -4.06 9.26
C TYR A 85 19.06 -3.25 8.00
N ARG A 86 20.03 -3.70 7.19
CA ARG A 86 20.38 -3.04 5.93
C ARG A 86 19.24 -3.13 4.92
N ALA A 87 18.54 -4.25 4.89
CA ALA A 87 17.34 -4.43 4.08
C ALA A 87 16.24 -3.45 4.45
N THR A 88 15.97 -3.34 5.74
CA THR A 88 14.98 -2.41 6.27
C THR A 88 15.35 -0.95 5.94
N LEU A 89 16.61 -0.55 6.16
CA LEU A 89 17.09 0.80 5.81
C LEU A 89 16.97 1.09 4.30
N GLY A 90 17.41 0.15 3.46
CA GLY A 90 17.35 0.30 2.01
C GLY A 90 15.92 0.38 1.50
N TRP A 91 15.01 -0.42 2.07
CA TRP A 91 13.60 -0.41 1.74
C TRP A 91 12.91 0.90 2.13
N ILE A 92 13.12 1.40 3.35
CA ILE A 92 12.56 2.68 3.82
C ILE A 92 13.01 3.84 2.93
N MET A 93 14.28 3.83 2.51
CA MET A 93 14.85 4.86 1.63
C MET A 93 14.57 4.64 0.13
N GLY A 94 13.88 3.57 -0.23
CA GLY A 94 13.49 3.29 -1.62
C GLY A 94 14.66 2.91 -2.53
N TYR A 95 15.72 2.27 -2.00
CA TYR A 95 16.86 1.82 -2.81
C TYR A 95 16.65 0.45 -3.46
N TRP A 96 15.59 -0.26 -3.08
CA TRP A 96 15.38 -1.68 -3.43
C TRP A 96 14.04 -1.84 -4.15
N ASP A 97 14.05 -2.47 -5.33
CA ASP A 97 12.88 -2.60 -6.23
C ASP A 97 12.16 -3.96 -6.15
N GLY A 98 12.42 -4.77 -5.12
CA GLY A 98 11.88 -6.14 -5.01
C GLY A 98 10.64 -6.30 -4.12
N ALA A 99 10.36 -5.34 -3.25
CA ALA A 99 9.24 -5.36 -2.29
C ALA A 99 8.23 -4.25 -2.61
N LEU A 100 7.02 -4.33 -2.05
CA LEU A 100 6.05 -3.23 -2.15
C LEU A 100 6.72 -1.95 -1.61
N PRO A 101 6.86 -0.86 -2.39
CA PRO A 101 7.70 0.24 -1.96
C PRO A 101 7.16 0.88 -0.68
N TYR A 102 8.09 1.27 0.21
CA TYR A 102 7.78 1.82 1.52
C TYR A 102 6.74 2.96 1.46
N VAL A 103 6.90 3.87 0.49
CA VAL A 103 5.97 4.99 0.25
C VAL A 103 4.53 4.51 0.01
N TYR A 104 4.33 3.39 -0.69
CA TYR A 104 3.00 2.83 -0.89
C TYR A 104 2.42 2.25 0.40
N VAL A 105 3.24 1.55 1.19
CA VAL A 105 2.81 1.02 2.49
C VAL A 105 2.37 2.16 3.40
N CYS A 106 3.11 3.27 3.46
CA CYS A 106 2.73 4.43 4.25
C CYS A 106 1.41 5.06 3.77
N LYS A 107 1.29 5.32 2.45
CA LYS A 107 0.09 5.94 1.87
C LYS A 107 -1.19 5.14 2.11
N VAL A 108 -1.13 3.81 1.94
CA VAL A 108 -2.28 2.92 2.17
C VAL A 108 -2.76 2.95 3.62
N ASN A 109 -1.87 3.25 4.57
CA ASN A 109 -2.19 3.27 5.99
C ASN A 109 -2.31 4.69 6.56
N GLY A 110 -2.36 5.72 5.69
CA GLY A 110 -2.52 7.11 6.11
C GLY A 110 -1.34 7.67 6.90
N ILE A 111 -0.15 7.09 6.75
CA ILE A 111 1.08 7.49 7.44
C ILE A 111 1.91 8.33 6.47
N ASP A 112 2.53 9.39 7.01
CA ASP A 112 3.47 10.19 6.24
C ASP A 112 4.74 9.37 5.94
N PRO A 113 5.04 9.08 4.66
CA PRO A 113 6.27 8.37 4.30
C PRO A 113 7.54 9.14 4.65
N GLU A 114 7.49 10.46 4.82
CA GLU A 114 8.69 11.22 5.17
C GLU A 114 9.09 11.01 6.64
N ALA A 115 8.17 10.60 7.52
CA ALA A 115 8.39 10.53 8.95
C ALA A 115 9.58 9.63 9.37
N LEU A 116 9.66 8.37 8.89
CA LEU A 116 10.81 7.51 9.23
C LEU A 116 12.06 7.86 8.44
N GLN A 117 11.91 8.36 7.20
CA GLN A 117 13.05 8.82 6.40
C GLN A 117 13.75 9.98 7.09
N ASP A 118 12.99 10.95 7.59
CA ASP A 118 13.48 12.08 8.36
C ASP A 118 14.18 11.62 9.65
N VAL A 119 13.58 10.68 10.39
CA VAL A 119 14.21 10.12 11.60
C VAL A 119 15.56 9.47 11.30
N ILE A 120 15.65 8.71 10.20
CA ILE A 120 16.91 8.10 9.77
C ILE A 120 17.95 9.16 9.43
N MET A 121 17.55 10.20 8.68
CA MET A 121 18.45 11.26 8.21
C MET A 121 18.86 12.23 9.32
N SER A 122 17.97 12.50 10.29
CA SER A 122 18.22 13.40 11.42
C SER A 122 19.05 12.74 12.53
N THR A 123 19.04 11.41 12.61
CA THR A 123 19.73 10.67 13.66
C THR A 123 21.16 10.30 13.22
N PRO A 124 22.22 10.83 13.85
CA PRO A 124 23.60 10.67 13.35
C PRO A 124 24.06 9.23 13.15
N LEU A 125 23.63 8.32 14.02
CA LEU A 125 23.98 6.89 13.92
C LEU A 125 23.33 6.23 12.70
N LEU A 126 22.03 6.43 12.53
CA LEU A 126 21.27 5.87 11.41
C LEU A 126 21.70 6.48 10.07
N ALA A 127 21.92 7.80 10.04
CA ALA A 127 22.44 8.50 8.85
C ALA A 127 23.86 8.05 8.46
N ARG A 128 24.70 7.67 9.44
CA ARG A 128 26.01 7.06 9.16
C ARG A 128 25.83 5.68 8.54
N ASP A 129 25.02 4.84 9.16
CA ASP A 129 24.77 3.48 8.69
C ASP A 129 24.12 3.47 7.29
N LEU A 130 23.23 4.43 7.00
CA LEU A 130 22.66 4.64 5.68
C LEU A 130 23.73 5.02 4.64
N ARG A 131 24.67 5.90 4.98
CA ARG A 131 25.79 6.24 4.09
C ARG A 131 26.73 5.06 3.86
N GLU A 132 26.93 4.21 4.86
CA GLU A 132 27.66 2.96 4.68
C GLU A 132 26.91 2.02 3.73
N LEU A 133 25.59 1.87 3.89
CA LEU A 133 24.73 1.10 2.98
C LEU A 133 24.83 1.61 1.54
N GLN A 134 24.72 2.93 1.35
CA GLN A 134 24.91 3.56 0.04
C GLN A 134 26.28 3.23 -0.55
N ARG A 135 27.36 3.28 0.22
CA ARG A 135 28.70 2.92 -0.29
C ARG A 135 28.81 1.45 -0.69
N MET A 136 28.10 0.55 0.00
CA MET A 136 28.07 -0.87 -0.35
C MET A 136 27.26 -1.13 -1.63
N CYS A 137 26.09 -0.49 -1.76
CA CYS A 137 25.17 -0.69 -2.89
C CYS A 137 25.55 0.13 -4.15
N PHE A 138 26.13 1.32 -3.99
CA PHE A 138 26.62 2.16 -5.09
C PHE A 138 28.12 1.97 -5.36
N GLY A 139 28.83 1.21 -4.51
CA GLY A 139 30.20 0.76 -4.74
C GLY A 139 30.29 -0.46 -5.65
N THR A 140 29.17 -1.16 -5.88
CA THR A 140 29.01 -2.09 -7.01
C THR A 140 28.70 -1.30 -8.28
N LEU A 141 29.64 -0.44 -8.68
CA LEU A 141 29.71 0.10 -10.03
C LEU A 141 30.27 -0.99 -10.94
N LEU A 142 29.41 -1.53 -11.82
CA LEU A 142 29.73 -2.20 -13.09
C LEU A 142 30.51 -3.52 -13.02
#